data_AF-A0A243RDF3-F1
#
_entry.id   AF-A0A243RDF3-F1
#
_cell.length_a   1.000
_cell.length_b   1.000
_cell.length_c   1.000
_cell.angle_alpha   90.00
_cell.angle_beta   90.00
_cell.angle_gamma   90.00
#
_symmetry.space_group_name_H-M   'P 1'
#
loop_
_entity.id
_entity.type
_entity.pdbx_description
1 polymer ?
#
loop_
_entity_poly.entity_id
_entity_poly.type
_entity_poly.pdbx_seq_one_letter_code
_entity_poly.pdbx_strand_id
1 'polypeptide(L)'
;MPTLAEARAEIDAAERVPREGRVVPADGVISALNWLIGAKDGVPMPGRRSSTGWGHLVGGRGVILRTDAEINRVAELARAGLRSMPGEREKAWCSGTVAVCEWLLGHRSKSPVRNTPRPIHGPTGLNLGMEESAAEDVSRQLGRGRQHPPAYGDGVIWTIRWLRGQITVPPMNEQGQPTLSNR
;
A
#
# COMPACT_ATOMS: atom_id res chain seq x y z
N MET A 1 23.33 -13.65 11.80
CA MET A 1 22.53 -14.35 10.79
C MET A 1 21.96 -15.59 11.46
N PRO A 2 20.65 -15.88 11.36
CA PRO A 2 20.10 -17.09 11.95
C PRO A 2 20.69 -18.33 11.25
N THR A 3 20.90 -19.37 12.03
CA THR A 3 21.40 -20.68 11.62
C THR A 3 20.28 -21.53 11.03
N LEU A 4 20.64 -22.60 10.30
CA LEU A 4 19.69 -23.58 9.76
C LEU A 4 18.82 -24.20 10.87
N ALA A 5 19.40 -24.45 12.05
CA ALA A 5 18.70 -25.02 13.19
C ALA A 5 17.67 -24.05 13.77
N GLU A 6 18.02 -22.76 13.89
CA GLU A 6 17.10 -21.72 14.35
C GLU A 6 15.93 -21.53 13.37
N ALA A 7 16.20 -21.54 12.07
CA ALA A 7 15.16 -21.48 11.05
C ALA A 7 14.22 -22.69 11.10
N ARG A 8 14.76 -23.90 11.37
CA ARG A 8 13.95 -25.12 11.49
C ARG A 8 13.06 -25.11 12.73
N ALA A 9 13.61 -24.68 13.87
CA ALA A 9 12.86 -24.57 15.11
C ALA A 9 11.68 -23.60 14.99
N GLU A 10 11.88 -22.48 14.29
CA GLU A 10 10.84 -21.48 14.05
C GLU A 10 9.75 -21.98 13.08
N ILE A 11 10.11 -22.79 12.07
CA ILE A 11 9.12 -23.48 11.21
C ILE A 11 8.25 -24.40 12.06
N ASP A 12 8.85 -25.25 12.89
CA ASP A 12 8.12 -26.19 13.75
C ASP A 12 7.20 -25.47 14.75
N ALA A 13 7.64 -24.31 15.26
CA ALA A 13 6.82 -23.47 16.15
C ALA A 13 5.61 -22.87 15.40
N ALA A 14 5.84 -22.34 14.19
CA ALA A 14 4.80 -21.75 13.36
C ALA A 14 3.76 -22.79 12.87
N GLU A 15 4.17 -24.03 12.63
CA GLU A 15 3.25 -25.11 12.21
C GLU A 15 2.20 -25.44 13.28
N ARG A 16 2.57 -25.33 14.56
CA ARG A 16 1.71 -25.61 15.72
C ARG A 16 0.68 -24.52 16.01
N VAL A 17 0.74 -23.37 15.32
CA VAL A 17 -0.21 -22.26 15.53
C VAL A 17 -1.58 -22.60 14.90
N PRO A 18 -2.69 -22.58 15.67
CA PRO A 18 -4.03 -22.78 15.15
C PRO A 18 -4.43 -21.71 14.13
N ARG A 19 -5.11 -22.11 13.05
CA ARG A 19 -5.44 -21.25 11.91
C ARG A 19 -6.91 -20.82 11.94
N GLU A 20 -7.24 -19.87 12.81
CA GLU A 20 -8.61 -19.34 12.92
C GLU A 20 -8.73 -17.88 12.43
N GLY A 21 -9.73 -17.60 11.60
CA GLY A 21 -10.39 -16.29 11.50
C GLY A 21 -9.79 -15.20 10.60
N ARG A 22 -8.47 -15.02 10.47
CA ARG A 22 -7.80 -14.05 9.57
C ARG A 22 -6.40 -14.58 9.23
N VAL A 23 -5.87 -14.25 8.05
CA VAL A 23 -4.59 -14.75 7.51
C VAL A 23 -3.50 -14.75 8.58
N VAL A 24 -3.14 -15.95 9.07
CA VAL A 24 -2.25 -16.11 10.21
C VAL A 24 -0.80 -15.85 9.76
N PRO A 25 -0.06 -14.95 10.44
CA PRO A 25 1.35 -14.64 10.15
C PRO A 25 2.27 -15.88 10.03
N ALA A 26 1.92 -16.98 10.70
CA ALA A 26 2.65 -18.24 10.73
C ALA A 26 2.88 -18.87 9.34
N ASP A 27 1.89 -18.85 8.45
CA ASP A 27 2.07 -19.44 7.11
C ASP A 27 3.05 -18.61 6.24
N GLY A 28 3.12 -17.30 6.47
CA GLY A 28 4.13 -16.43 5.87
C GLY A 28 5.53 -16.72 6.40
N VAL A 29 5.65 -16.95 7.71
CA VAL A 29 6.91 -17.31 8.38
C VAL A 29 7.43 -18.67 7.88
N ILE A 30 6.59 -19.71 7.86
CA ILE A 30 6.94 -21.05 7.36
C ILE A 30 7.45 -20.97 5.92
N SER A 31 6.74 -20.22 5.07
CA SER A 31 7.09 -20.16 3.66
C SER A 31 8.38 -19.38 3.40
N ALA A 32 8.66 -18.32 4.18
CA ALA A 32 9.90 -17.54 4.12
C ALA A 32 11.11 -18.35 4.60
N LEU A 33 10.97 -19.06 5.72
CA LEU A 33 12.06 -19.85 6.29
C LEU A 33 12.40 -21.06 5.40
N ASN A 34 11.41 -21.74 4.82
CA ASN A 34 11.66 -22.85 3.88
C ASN A 34 12.41 -22.41 2.61
N TRP A 35 12.19 -21.18 2.14
CA TRP A 35 12.97 -20.60 1.05
C TRP A 35 14.40 -20.25 1.48
N LEU A 36 14.56 -19.61 2.64
CA LEU A 36 15.88 -19.23 3.19
C LEU A 36 16.81 -20.44 3.39
N ILE A 37 16.25 -21.58 3.78
CA ILE A 37 17.04 -22.81 4.02
C ILE A 37 17.19 -23.69 2.78
N GLY A 38 16.71 -23.25 1.62
CA GLY A 38 16.77 -24.02 0.37
C GLY A 38 15.88 -25.27 0.36
N ALA A 39 14.94 -25.41 1.30
CA ALA A 39 13.96 -26.50 1.30
C ALA A 39 12.89 -26.31 0.21
N LYS A 40 12.80 -25.10 -0.36
CA LYS A 40 11.90 -24.76 -1.46
C LYS A 40 12.49 -23.66 -2.33
N ASP A 41 12.64 -23.93 -3.62
CA ASP A 41 13.19 -22.98 -4.60
C ASP A 41 12.20 -21.85 -4.97
N GLY A 42 10.91 -22.08 -4.72
CA GLY A 42 9.83 -21.14 -4.99
C GLY A 42 9.76 -20.03 -3.95
N VAL A 43 10.07 -18.80 -4.38
CA VAL A 43 9.98 -17.58 -3.57
C VAL A 43 8.54 -17.36 -3.02
N PRO A 44 8.30 -16.94 -1.75
CA PRO A 44 6.97 -17.10 -1.11
C PRO A 44 6.02 -15.87 -0.93
N MET A 45 4.88 -15.75 -1.66
CA MET A 45 3.98 -14.57 -1.50
C MET A 45 2.99 -14.64 -0.32
N PRO A 46 2.64 -13.47 0.27
CA PRO A 46 1.44 -13.29 1.08
C PRO A 46 0.17 -13.01 0.23
N GLY A 47 -0.93 -13.71 0.51
CA GLY A 47 -2.29 -13.28 0.17
C GLY A 47 -3.10 -14.10 -0.85
N ARG A 48 -2.53 -15.12 -1.50
CA ARG A 48 -3.30 -16.08 -2.33
C ARG A 48 -2.64 -17.46 -2.30
N ARG A 49 -3.41 -18.51 -1.96
CA ARG A 49 -3.05 -19.89 -2.33
C ARG A 49 -3.06 -19.97 -3.86
N SER A 50 -1.90 -20.21 -4.47
CA SER A 50 -1.82 -20.71 -5.85
C SER A 50 -1.96 -22.22 -5.82
N SER A 51 -2.82 -22.79 -6.66
CA SER A 51 -2.95 -24.24 -6.86
C SER A 51 -1.73 -24.87 -7.56
N THR A 52 -0.79 -24.05 -8.05
CA THR A 52 0.35 -24.51 -8.86
C THR A 52 1.70 -23.93 -8.43
N GLY A 53 1.77 -23.27 -7.26
CA GLY A 53 3.02 -23.01 -6.54
C GLY A 53 4.15 -22.34 -7.33
N TRP A 54 4.05 -21.04 -7.65
CA TRP A 54 5.19 -20.22 -8.05
C TRP A 54 5.09 -18.77 -7.52
N GLY A 55 6.03 -18.41 -6.64
CA GLY A 55 7.00 -17.33 -6.85
C GLY A 55 6.66 -15.88 -6.47
N HIS A 56 6.84 -15.44 -5.22
CA HIS A 56 6.97 -14.01 -4.87
C HIS A 56 7.77 -13.78 -3.56
N LEU A 57 8.94 -13.17 -3.58
CA LEU A 57 9.47 -12.24 -2.55
C LEU A 57 10.76 -11.61 -3.05
N VAL A 58 10.77 -10.28 -3.18
CA VAL A 58 11.70 -9.42 -2.44
C VAL A 58 10.96 -8.09 -2.17
N GLY A 59 10.87 -7.71 -0.90
CA GLY A 59 10.53 -6.37 -0.41
C GLY A 59 9.04 -6.01 -0.36
N GLY A 60 8.42 -6.01 0.83
CA GLY A 60 7.30 -5.15 1.27
C GLY A 60 6.05 -4.94 0.38
N ARG A 61 5.94 -5.59 -0.77
CA ARG A 61 4.94 -5.30 -1.81
C ARG A 61 3.73 -6.21 -1.62
N GLY A 62 2.92 -5.88 -0.63
CA GLY A 62 1.64 -6.55 -0.40
C GLY A 62 0.88 -6.06 0.82
N VAL A 63 1.58 -5.43 1.78
CA VAL A 63 1.01 -4.99 3.06
C VAL A 63 1.04 -3.46 3.13
N ILE A 64 -0.01 -2.90 3.72
CA ILE A 64 -0.06 -1.48 4.09
C ILE A 64 0.68 -1.35 5.43
N LEU A 65 1.73 -0.54 5.46
CA LEU A 65 2.66 -0.40 6.60
C LEU A 65 2.30 0.77 7.51
N ARG A 66 1.13 1.37 7.32
CA ARG A 66 0.64 2.51 8.10
C ARG A 66 -0.60 2.10 8.84
N THR A 67 -0.67 2.49 10.10
CA THR A 67 -1.84 2.30 10.95
C THR A 67 -2.98 3.22 10.51
N ASP A 68 -4.21 2.84 10.84
CA ASP A 68 -5.38 3.69 10.56
C ASP A 68 -5.24 5.08 11.19
N ALA A 69 -4.59 5.20 12.36
CA ALA A 69 -4.31 6.48 13.02
C ALA A 69 -3.37 7.37 12.19
N GLU A 70 -2.29 6.81 11.63
CA GLU A 70 -1.38 7.55 10.75
C GLU A 70 -2.07 7.96 9.44
N ILE A 71 -2.86 7.05 8.85
CA ILE A 71 -3.62 7.30 7.63
C ILE A 71 -4.63 8.43 7.86
N ASN A 72 -5.34 8.39 9.00
CA ASN A 72 -6.30 9.42 9.37
C ASN A 72 -5.61 10.76 9.65
N ARG A 73 -4.47 10.78 10.34
CA ARG A 73 -3.68 12.02 10.54
C ARG A 73 -3.30 12.67 9.22
N VAL A 74 -2.81 11.88 8.25
CA VAL A 74 -2.49 12.39 6.91
C VAL A 74 -3.74 12.88 6.18
N ALA A 75 -4.88 12.19 6.32
CA ALA A 75 -6.15 12.62 5.74
C ALA A 75 -6.61 13.97 6.32
N GLU A 76 -6.50 14.18 7.64
CA GLU A 76 -6.83 15.47 8.28
C GLU A 76 -5.93 16.59 7.77
N LEU A 77 -4.61 16.36 7.70
CA LEU A 77 -3.65 17.33 7.16
C LEU A 77 -3.96 17.68 5.70
N ALA A 78 -4.29 16.68 4.89
CA ALA A 78 -4.65 16.90 3.49
C ALA A 78 -5.99 17.65 3.34
N ARG A 79 -6.98 17.35 4.19
CA ARG A 79 -8.25 18.11 4.22
C ARG A 79 -8.06 19.55 4.68
N ALA A 80 -7.15 19.80 5.63
CA ALA A 80 -6.77 21.15 6.03
C ALA A 80 -6.09 21.90 4.88
N GLY A 81 -5.11 21.26 4.21
CA GLY A 81 -4.43 21.80 3.04
C GLY A 81 -5.39 22.14 1.89
N LEU A 82 -6.38 21.28 1.62
CA LEU A 82 -7.40 21.54 0.60
C LEU A 82 -8.20 22.82 0.86
N ARG A 83 -8.42 23.20 2.13
CA ARG A 83 -9.15 24.42 2.51
C ARG A 83 -8.28 25.66 2.53
N SER A 84 -6.99 25.53 2.85
CA SER A 84 -6.09 26.66 3.10
C SER A 84 -5.21 27.04 1.91
N MET A 85 -4.94 26.09 1.01
CA MET A 85 -3.97 26.32 -0.07
C MET A 85 -4.52 27.25 -1.16
N PRO A 86 -3.73 28.23 -1.63
CA PRO A 86 -4.15 29.10 -2.72
C PRO A 86 -3.99 28.45 -4.10
N GLY A 87 -3.06 27.51 -4.25
CA GLY A 87 -2.72 26.91 -5.54
C GLY A 87 -3.59 25.72 -5.92
N GLU A 88 -4.12 25.74 -7.15
CA GLU A 88 -4.93 24.64 -7.69
C GLU A 88 -4.14 23.33 -7.83
N ARG A 89 -2.82 23.41 -8.05
CA ARG A 89 -1.93 22.25 -8.07
C ARG A 89 -1.86 21.58 -6.70
N GLU A 90 -1.62 22.35 -5.65
CA GLU A 90 -1.54 21.88 -4.26
C GLU A 90 -2.89 21.32 -3.80
N LYS A 91 -4.01 21.98 -4.15
CA LYS A 91 -5.35 21.45 -3.87
C LYS A 91 -5.59 20.11 -4.57
N ALA A 92 -5.19 19.97 -5.83
CA ALA A 92 -5.32 18.71 -6.56
C ALA A 92 -4.50 17.59 -5.89
N TRP A 93 -3.25 17.89 -5.47
CA TRP A 93 -2.45 16.96 -4.67
C TRP A 93 -3.14 16.54 -3.38
N CYS A 94 -3.63 17.52 -2.60
CA CYS A 94 -4.36 17.26 -1.36
C CYS A 94 -5.58 16.36 -1.62
N SER A 95 -6.33 16.63 -2.69
CA SER A 95 -7.48 15.83 -3.09
C SER A 95 -7.09 14.38 -3.43
N GLY A 96 -5.97 14.17 -4.14
CA GLY A 96 -5.43 12.84 -4.42
C GLY A 96 -5.06 12.06 -3.15
N THR A 97 -4.37 12.72 -2.21
CA THR A 97 -4.02 12.17 -0.91
C THR A 97 -5.25 11.78 -0.09
N VAL A 98 -6.24 12.68 0.02
CA VAL A 98 -7.51 12.42 0.72
C VAL A 98 -8.23 11.21 0.12
N ALA A 99 -8.32 11.15 -1.22
CA ALA A 99 -9.03 10.08 -1.90
C ALA A 99 -8.45 8.69 -1.58
N VAL A 100 -7.12 8.54 -1.52
CA VAL A 100 -6.48 7.27 -1.14
C VAL A 100 -6.75 6.93 0.32
N CYS A 101 -6.57 7.89 1.24
CA CYS A 101 -6.81 7.65 2.66
C CYS A 101 -8.26 7.26 2.94
N GLU A 102 -9.23 7.97 2.36
CA GLU A 102 -10.66 7.66 2.52
C GLU A 102 -11.05 6.32 1.90
N TRP A 103 -10.40 5.92 0.80
CA TRP A 103 -10.60 4.61 0.21
C TRP A 103 -10.09 3.48 1.11
N LEU A 104 -8.94 3.66 1.76
CA LEU A 104 -8.42 2.70 2.73
C LEU A 104 -9.32 2.60 3.97
N LEU A 105 -9.66 3.74 4.57
CA LEU A 105 -10.48 3.84 5.78
C LEU A 105 -11.95 3.44 5.55
N GLY A 106 -12.37 3.28 4.29
CA GLY A 106 -13.72 2.84 3.94
C GLY A 106 -14.77 3.95 3.88
N HIS A 107 -14.35 5.21 4.01
CA HIS A 107 -15.21 6.38 3.77
C HIS A 107 -15.55 6.55 2.29
N ARG A 108 -14.70 6.04 1.39
CA ARG A 108 -14.91 6.04 -0.07
C ARG A 108 -15.18 4.63 -0.60
N SER A 109 -16.28 4.46 -1.32
CA SER A 109 -16.74 3.16 -1.85
C SER A 109 -16.06 2.70 -3.14
N LYS A 110 -15.30 3.57 -3.81
CA LYS A 110 -14.60 3.28 -5.07
C LYS A 110 -13.15 3.75 -5.04
N SER A 111 -12.28 3.08 -5.79
CA SER A 111 -10.88 3.47 -5.86
C SER A 111 -10.69 4.88 -6.46
N PRO A 112 -9.64 5.62 -6.05
CA PRO A 112 -9.45 7.04 -6.39
C PRO A 112 -9.43 7.41 -7.88
N VAL A 113 -8.82 6.57 -8.71
CA VAL A 113 -8.53 6.75 -10.13
C VAL A 113 -9.26 5.69 -10.96
N ARG A 114 -9.13 4.41 -10.59
CA ARG A 114 -9.71 3.31 -11.39
C ARG A 114 -11.23 3.19 -11.27
N ASN A 115 -11.82 3.88 -10.29
CA ASN A 115 -13.27 3.92 -10.05
C ASN A 115 -13.89 2.51 -9.87
N THR A 116 -13.08 1.53 -9.43
CA THR A 116 -13.55 0.17 -9.15
C THR A 116 -14.08 0.07 -7.72
N PRO A 117 -15.05 -0.81 -7.43
CA PRO A 117 -15.56 -0.98 -6.07
C PRO A 117 -14.47 -1.32 -5.05
N ARG A 118 -14.58 -0.74 -3.85
CA ARG A 118 -13.72 -1.09 -2.72
C ARG A 118 -13.94 -2.56 -2.32
N PRO A 119 -12.88 -3.36 -2.14
CA PRO A 119 -13.03 -4.72 -1.63
C PRO A 119 -13.68 -4.74 -0.24
N ILE A 120 -14.47 -5.78 0.05
CA ILE A 120 -15.20 -5.92 1.33
C ILE A 120 -14.26 -5.85 2.53
N HIS A 121 -13.11 -6.53 2.44
CA HIS A 121 -12.09 -6.56 3.50
C HIS A 121 -11.09 -5.38 3.43
N GLY A 122 -11.37 -4.38 2.60
CA GLY A 122 -10.49 -3.24 2.35
C GLY A 122 -9.42 -3.48 1.27
N PRO A 123 -8.83 -2.39 0.74
CA PRO A 123 -7.80 -2.52 -0.30
C PRO A 123 -6.52 -3.17 0.24
N THR A 124 -5.95 -4.07 -0.55
CA THR A 124 -4.65 -4.72 -0.28
C THR A 124 -3.51 -3.98 -0.96
N GLY A 125 -2.25 -4.35 -0.69
CA GLY A 125 -1.11 -3.82 -1.41
C GLY A 125 -1.16 -4.09 -2.93
N LEU A 126 -1.85 -5.15 -3.38
CA LEU A 126 -2.10 -5.39 -4.80
C LEU A 126 -3.06 -4.34 -5.39
N ASN A 127 -4.13 -4.02 -4.67
CA ASN A 127 -5.06 -2.98 -5.08
C ASN A 127 -4.35 -1.63 -5.17
N LEU A 128 -3.51 -1.30 -4.18
CA LEU A 128 -2.68 -0.09 -4.21
C LEU A 128 -1.70 -0.09 -5.39
N GLY A 129 -1.06 -1.21 -5.72
CA GLY A 129 -0.15 -1.28 -6.87
C GLY A 129 -0.84 -1.02 -8.21
N MET A 130 -2.03 -1.59 -8.41
CA MET A 130 -2.83 -1.30 -9.60
C MET A 130 -3.30 0.16 -9.64
N GLU A 131 -3.64 0.73 -8.48
CA GLU A 131 -4.06 2.11 -8.36
C GLU A 131 -2.90 3.08 -8.64
N GLU A 132 -1.69 2.76 -8.18
CA GLU A 132 -0.45 3.51 -8.44
C GLU A 132 -0.18 3.57 -9.95
N SER A 133 -0.25 2.44 -10.66
CA SER A 133 -0.08 2.43 -12.13
C SER A 133 -1.11 3.30 -12.84
N ALA A 134 -2.37 3.28 -12.42
CA ALA A 134 -3.40 4.16 -12.99
C ALA A 134 -3.15 5.64 -12.66
N ALA A 135 -2.62 5.93 -11.48
CA ALA A 135 -2.26 7.29 -11.08
C ALA A 135 -1.03 7.82 -11.84
N GLU A 136 -0.10 6.95 -12.28
CA GLU A 136 0.98 7.35 -13.19
C GLU A 136 0.45 7.86 -14.54
N ASP A 137 -0.62 7.24 -15.06
CA ASP A 137 -1.28 7.73 -16.27
C ASP A 137 -1.93 9.10 -16.02
N VAL A 138 -2.49 9.35 -14.84
CA VAL A 138 -3.02 10.67 -14.44
C VAL A 138 -1.89 11.70 -14.36
N SER A 139 -0.81 11.40 -13.65
CA SER A 139 0.36 12.28 -13.49
C SER A 139 0.97 12.66 -14.85
N ARG A 140 1.09 11.68 -15.75
CA ARG A 140 1.63 11.88 -17.12
C ARG A 140 0.60 12.34 -18.15
N GLN A 141 -0.67 12.51 -17.76
CA GLN A 141 -1.79 12.92 -18.65
C GLN A 141 -1.99 12.01 -19.87
N LEU A 142 -1.88 10.70 -19.65
CA LEU A 142 -2.00 9.65 -20.67
C LEU A 142 -3.40 9.04 -20.67
N GLY A 143 -3.97 8.80 -21.86
CA GLY A 143 -5.22 8.06 -22.04
C GLY A 143 -6.36 8.51 -21.11
N ARG A 144 -6.90 7.57 -20.32
CA ARG A 144 -7.96 7.83 -19.33
C ARG A 144 -7.49 8.67 -18.12
N GLY A 145 -6.19 8.85 -17.94
CA GLY A 145 -5.60 9.67 -16.87
C GLY A 145 -5.94 11.16 -16.94
N ARG A 146 -6.40 11.65 -18.10
CA ARG A 146 -6.82 13.06 -18.30
C ARG A 146 -8.11 13.46 -17.56
N GLN A 147 -8.77 12.51 -16.89
CA GLN A 147 -9.97 12.76 -16.09
C GLN A 147 -9.67 13.53 -14.79
N HIS A 148 -8.41 13.62 -14.36
CA HIS A 148 -7.96 14.36 -13.20
C HIS A 148 -6.75 15.24 -13.53
N PRO A 149 -6.51 16.34 -12.78
CA PRO A 149 -5.28 17.12 -12.91
C PRO A 149 -4.02 16.27 -12.61
N PRO A 150 -2.86 16.57 -13.21
CA PRO A 150 -1.61 15.82 -12.98
C PRO A 150 -1.26 15.67 -11.49
N ALA A 151 -1.35 16.76 -10.74
CA ALA A 151 -1.01 16.79 -9.32
C ALA A 151 -1.94 15.94 -8.44
N TYR A 152 -3.17 15.65 -8.88
CA TYR A 152 -4.01 14.64 -8.22
C TYR A 152 -3.39 13.25 -8.34
N GLY A 153 -2.90 12.89 -9.53
CA GLY A 153 -2.15 11.66 -9.75
C GLY A 153 -0.89 11.60 -8.89
N ASP A 154 -0.15 12.70 -8.78
CA ASP A 154 1.04 12.78 -7.93
C ASP A 154 0.72 12.55 -6.45
N GLY A 155 -0.34 13.18 -5.93
CA GLY A 155 -0.81 12.97 -4.56
C GLY A 155 -1.22 11.52 -4.29
N VAL A 156 -1.88 10.86 -5.25
CA VAL A 156 -2.23 9.43 -5.17
C VAL A 156 -0.97 8.56 -5.13
N ILE A 157 -0.04 8.76 -6.07
CA ILE A 157 1.22 8.00 -6.15
C ILE A 157 2.00 8.15 -4.84
N TRP A 158 2.21 9.39 -4.39
CA TRP A 158 3.02 9.66 -3.21
C TRP A 158 2.43 9.05 -1.95
N THR A 159 1.11 9.14 -1.80
CA THR A 159 0.39 8.50 -0.69
C THR A 159 0.55 6.99 -0.73
N ILE A 160 0.38 6.35 -1.89
CA ILE A 160 0.56 4.90 -2.04
C ILE A 160 1.99 4.46 -1.72
N ARG A 161 2.99 5.19 -2.20
CA ARG A 161 4.40 4.88 -1.90
C ARG A 161 4.69 4.98 -0.42
N TRP A 162 4.14 5.98 0.26
CA TRP A 162 4.26 6.13 1.71
C TRP A 162 3.56 5.00 2.47
N LEU A 163 2.34 4.65 2.08
CA LEU A 163 1.56 3.54 2.65
C LEU A 163 2.29 2.20 2.55
N ARG A 164 3.04 2.00 1.46
CA ARG A 164 3.81 0.78 1.19
C ARG A 164 5.23 0.83 1.74
N GLY A 165 5.61 1.91 2.44
CA GLY A 165 6.96 2.15 2.96
C GLY A 165 8.06 2.23 1.90
N GLN A 166 7.71 2.47 0.64
CA GLN A 166 8.69 2.78 -0.40
C GLN A 166 9.35 4.14 -0.16
N ILE A 167 8.61 5.03 0.52
CA ILE A 167 9.10 6.27 1.08
C ILE A 167 8.65 6.37 2.54
N THR A 168 9.47 7.02 3.37
CA THR A 168 9.20 7.22 4.79
C THR A 168 8.55 8.57 5.06
N VAL A 169 8.81 9.57 4.21
CA VAL A 169 8.22 10.90 4.30
C VAL A 169 6.73 10.84 3.93
N PRO A 170 5.81 11.28 4.81
CA PRO A 170 4.37 11.32 4.52
C PRO A 170 4.07 12.30 3.37
N PRO A 171 2.94 12.16 2.67
CA PRO A 171 2.59 13.05 1.55
C PRO A 171 2.24 14.48 1.97
N MET A 172 2.00 14.70 3.26
CA MET A 172 1.71 16.00 3.87
C MET A 172 2.68 16.26 5.02
N ASN A 173 3.19 17.49 5.13
CA ASN A 173 3.93 17.95 6.31
C ASN A 173 2.98 18.35 7.45
N GLU A 174 3.54 18.71 8.60
CA GLU A 174 2.75 19.09 9.79
C GLU A 174 1.95 20.38 9.60
N GLN A 175 2.34 21.21 8.64
CA GLN A 175 1.63 22.43 8.25
C GLN A 175 0.48 22.15 7.25
N GLY A 176 0.22 20.89 6.91
CA GLY A 176 -0.82 20.51 5.95
C GLY A 176 -0.46 20.83 4.51
N GLN A 177 0.83 20.88 4.18
CA GLN A 177 1.34 21.17 2.84
C GLN A 177 1.92 19.91 2.17
N PRO A 178 1.79 19.77 0.84
CA PRO A 178 2.44 18.69 0.10
C PRO A 178 3.96 18.66 0.35
N THR A 179 4.51 17.49 0.68
CA THR A 179 5.94 17.38 0.97
C THR A 179 6.85 17.47 -0.25
N LEU A 180 6.30 17.35 -1.46
CA LEU A 180 7.01 17.47 -2.74
C LEU A 180 6.17 18.28 -3.73
N SER A 181 6.15 19.60 -3.58
CA SER A 181 5.57 20.50 -4.60
C SER A 181 6.59 20.95 -5.67
N ASN A 182 7.89 20.68 -5.48
CA ASN A 182 8.93 21.14 -6.41
C ASN A 182 9.25 20.10 -7.49
N ARG A 183 8.39 20.00 -8.52
CA ARG A 183 8.77 19.57 -9.87
C ARG A 183 8.03 20.37 -10.92
#